data_AF-A0A813XIC0-F1
#
_entry.id   AF-A0A813XIC0-F1
#
_cell.length_a   1.000
_cell.length_b   1.000
_cell.length_c   1.000
_cell.angle_alpha   90.00
_cell.angle_beta   90.00
_cell.angle_gamma   90.00
#
_symmetry.space_group_name_H-M   'P 1'
#
loop_
_entity.id
_entity.type
_entity.pdbx_description
1 polymer ?
#
loop_
_entity_poly.entity_id
_entity_poly.type
_entity_poly.pdbx_seq_one_letter_code
_entity_poly.pdbx_strand_id
1 'polypeptide(L)'
;MHDFMEGVLCYNFGVMMKKIKDTITVDDLNENLAKFRYGRHDGQNKIPTDIFSKNSYDKTYGFKLSATNMWSLVRIFPLIFGQILQRNIEYLHFVSLIEIFKNLLSESFTENMLMRLENDISVYLTNFKLFYIDQAIIAKQHFMVHYPNAIRKFGSPKHYSTMRFESKHSYFKKVNHANHNYINITKSLSTRHHKFRTVKYTEYMCAFEVEEMEILNPIRESQTLAHYLPLDLYKIDNKNLIVPKVNLIIT
;
A
#
# COMPACT_ATOMS: atom_id res chain seq x y z
N MET A 1 -3.32 -3.74 -1.15
CA MET A 1 -4.19 -4.07 -0.01
C MET A 1 -4.92 -2.79 0.42
N HIS A 2 -5.66 -2.19 -0.53
CA HIS A 2 -6.33 -0.90 -0.31
C HIS A 2 -7.45 -1.04 0.75
N ASP A 3 -8.04 -2.23 0.85
CA ASP A 3 -9.07 -2.57 1.84
C ASP A 3 -8.64 -2.26 3.28
N PHE A 4 -7.38 -2.53 3.60
CA PHE A 4 -6.84 -2.28 4.93
C PHE A 4 -6.56 -0.79 5.13
N MET A 5 -5.77 -0.16 4.24
CA MET A 5 -5.34 1.23 4.42
C MET A 5 -6.49 2.23 4.31
N GLU A 6 -7.40 2.07 3.34
CA GLU A 6 -8.51 3.01 3.11
C GLU A 6 -9.80 2.62 3.83
N GLY A 7 -9.80 1.46 4.49
CA GLY A 7 -10.98 0.88 5.11
C GLY A 7 -10.75 0.53 6.57
N VAL A 8 -10.14 -0.62 6.81
CA VAL A 8 -9.99 -1.17 8.16
C VAL A 8 -9.22 -0.22 9.07
N LEU A 9 -8.03 0.25 8.66
CA LEU A 9 -7.19 1.14 9.46
C LEU A 9 -7.83 2.51 9.68
N CYS A 10 -8.35 3.13 8.62
CA CYS A 10 -9.06 4.40 8.68
C CYS A 10 -10.24 4.36 9.67
N TYR A 11 -11.07 3.32 9.56
CA TYR A 11 -12.24 3.14 10.44
C TYR A 11 -11.82 2.94 11.90
N ASN A 12 -10.91 2.00 12.15
CA ASN A 12 -10.48 1.65 13.52
C ASN A 12 -9.69 2.78 14.18
N PHE A 13 -8.91 3.56 13.43
CA PHE A 13 -8.26 4.75 13.95
C PHE A 13 -9.31 5.77 14.41
N GLY A 14 -10.35 6.03 13.61
CA GLY A 14 -11.44 6.93 13.99
C GLY A 14 -12.19 6.47 15.25
N VAL A 15 -12.44 5.16 15.36
CA VAL A 15 -13.08 4.56 16.55
C VAL A 15 -12.19 4.71 17.80
N MET A 16 -10.89 4.43 17.69
CA MET A 16 -9.92 4.63 18.77
C MET A 16 -9.87 6.11 19.20
N MET A 17 -9.72 7.04 18.25
CA MET A 17 -9.63 8.48 18.53
C MET A 17 -10.83 9.01 19.31
N LYS A 18 -12.05 8.52 19.06
CA LYS A 18 -13.24 8.89 19.84
C LYS A 18 -13.14 8.51 21.31
N LYS A 19 -12.50 7.39 21.62
CA LYS A 19 -12.36 6.88 22.98
C LYS A 19 -11.22 7.54 23.74
N ILE A 20 -10.15 7.93 23.05
CA ILE A 20 -8.97 8.55 23.67
C ILE A 20 -8.98 10.08 23.64
N LYS A 21 -10.08 10.72 23.21
CA LYS A 21 -10.20 12.17 23.06
C LYS A 21 -9.92 12.97 24.34
N ASP A 22 -10.15 12.34 25.51
CA ASP A 22 -9.91 12.95 26.81
C ASP A 22 -8.43 12.87 27.22
N THR A 23 -7.63 12.05 26.52
CA THR A 23 -6.18 11.90 26.72
C THR A 23 -5.37 12.64 25.66
N ILE A 24 -5.83 12.64 24.40
CA ILE A 24 -5.17 13.31 23.27
C ILE A 24 -6.23 14.04 22.47
N THR A 25 -6.08 15.36 22.36
CA THR A 25 -6.93 16.19 21.52
C THR A 25 -6.48 16.17 20.05
N VAL A 26 -7.34 16.64 19.15
CA VAL A 26 -6.97 16.83 17.74
C VAL A 26 -5.85 17.86 17.59
N ASP A 27 -5.84 18.88 18.43
CA ASP A 27 -4.81 19.91 18.41
C ASP A 27 -3.46 19.34 18.86
N ASP A 28 -3.44 18.52 19.92
CA ASP A 28 -2.25 17.78 20.34
C ASP A 28 -1.74 16.88 19.22
N LEU A 29 -2.65 16.17 18.53
CA LEU A 29 -2.30 15.32 17.40
C LEU A 29 -1.64 16.13 16.28
N ASN A 30 -2.24 17.24 15.89
CA ASN A 30 -1.74 18.09 14.80
C ASN A 30 -0.41 18.75 15.15
N GLU A 31 -0.28 19.26 16.37
CA GLU A 31 0.94 19.90 16.85
C GLU A 31 2.11 18.91 16.91
N ASN A 32 1.90 17.72 17.47
CA ASN A 32 2.95 16.71 17.52
C ASN A 32 3.31 16.17 16.13
N LEU A 33 2.35 15.99 15.23
CA LEU A 33 2.62 15.63 13.85
C LEU A 33 3.37 16.71 13.08
N ALA A 34 3.15 18.00 13.39
CA ALA A 34 3.89 19.11 12.81
C ALA A 34 5.36 19.13 13.28
N LYS A 35 5.58 18.85 14.58
CA LYS A 35 6.91 18.80 15.21
C LYS A 35 7.71 17.55 14.84
N PHE A 36 7.04 16.46 14.48
CA PHE A 36 7.70 15.19 14.16
C PHE A 36 8.65 15.32 12.97
N ARG A 37 9.90 14.86 13.15
CA ARG A 37 10.91 14.87 12.10
C ARG A 37 10.76 13.63 11.21
N TYR A 38 10.08 13.82 10.09
CA TYR A 38 9.91 12.78 9.07
C TYR A 38 11.25 12.39 8.45
N GLY A 39 11.49 11.08 8.31
CA GLY A 39 12.65 10.57 7.59
C GLY A 39 12.59 10.86 6.08
N ARG A 40 13.71 10.64 5.36
CA ARG A 40 13.83 10.93 3.92
C ARG A 40 12.68 10.39 3.07
N HIS A 41 12.23 9.16 3.35
CA HIS A 41 11.16 8.49 2.61
C HIS A 41 9.76 9.01 2.95
N ASP A 42 9.56 9.51 4.18
CA ASP A 42 8.26 10.01 4.63
C ASP A 42 8.11 11.53 4.43
N GLY A 43 9.21 12.24 4.19
CA GLY A 43 9.23 13.70 3.99
C GLY A 43 8.42 14.18 2.78
N GLN A 44 8.23 13.33 1.76
CA GLN A 44 7.36 13.63 0.60
C GLN A 44 5.88 13.35 0.88
N ASN A 45 5.59 12.54 1.90
CA ASN A 45 4.26 12.08 2.27
C ASN A 45 3.89 12.56 3.68
N LYS A 46 4.32 13.77 4.03
CA LYS A 46 3.97 14.41 5.30
C LYS A 46 2.46 14.43 5.44
N ILE A 47 1.99 14.04 6.60
CA ILE A 47 0.57 14.05 6.90
C ILE A 47 0.16 15.52 7.01
N PRO A 48 -0.79 16.02 6.20
CA PRO A 48 -1.26 17.40 6.32
C PRO A 48 -1.87 17.60 7.71
N THR A 49 -1.38 18.57 8.46
CA THR A 49 -1.75 18.77 9.87
C THR A 49 -3.17 19.32 10.04
N ASP A 50 -3.79 19.82 8.97
CA ASP A 50 -5.19 20.26 8.94
C ASP A 50 -6.17 19.14 8.55
N ILE A 51 -5.67 17.95 8.21
CA ILE A 51 -6.54 16.86 7.74
C ILE A 51 -7.43 16.33 8.86
N PHE A 52 -6.99 16.42 10.12
CA PHE A 52 -7.72 15.91 11.28
C PHE A 52 -8.81 16.88 11.75
N SER A 53 -8.62 18.20 11.57
CA SER A 53 -9.66 19.18 11.84
C SER A 53 -10.75 19.19 10.76
N LYS A 54 -10.40 18.89 9.50
CA LYS A 54 -11.35 18.77 8.37
C LYS A 54 -12.13 17.46 8.38
N ASN A 55 -11.55 16.38 8.90
CA ASN A 55 -12.20 15.07 8.97
C ASN A 55 -12.72 14.79 10.37
N SER A 56 -14.03 14.94 10.57
CA SER A 56 -14.67 14.53 11.82
C SER A 56 -14.64 13.01 11.98
N TYR A 57 -14.09 12.56 13.11
CA TYR A 57 -14.18 11.17 13.56
C TYR A 57 -15.64 10.73 13.81
N ASP A 58 -16.56 11.66 14.08
CA ASP A 58 -17.97 11.37 14.42
C ASP A 58 -18.83 10.83 13.29
N LYS A 59 -18.33 10.80 12.05
CA LYS A 59 -19.07 10.19 10.94
C LYS A 59 -19.18 8.67 11.08
N THR A 60 -20.30 8.12 10.62
CA THR A 60 -20.68 6.70 10.70
C THR A 60 -19.65 5.74 10.09
N TYR A 61 -18.89 6.20 9.09
CA TYR A 61 -17.86 5.41 8.40
C TYR A 61 -16.42 5.85 8.73
N GLY A 62 -16.29 6.72 9.73
CA GLY A 62 -15.00 7.09 10.30
C GLY A 62 -14.08 7.94 9.42
N PHE A 63 -12.97 8.28 10.05
CA PHE A 63 -11.88 9.12 9.61
C PHE A 63 -11.30 8.68 8.24
N LYS A 64 -11.29 9.57 7.23
CA LYS A 64 -10.85 9.24 5.86
C LYS A 64 -9.50 9.87 5.55
N LEU A 65 -8.47 9.03 5.41
CA LEU A 65 -7.19 9.40 4.83
C LEU A 65 -6.96 8.68 3.50
N SER A 66 -6.13 9.26 2.64
CA SER A 66 -5.57 8.51 1.51
C SER A 66 -4.75 7.32 2.04
N ALA A 67 -4.63 6.25 1.25
CA ALA A 67 -3.84 5.09 1.64
C ALA A 67 -2.40 5.46 2.07
N THR A 68 -1.76 6.37 1.34
CA THR A 68 -0.41 6.87 1.66
C THR A 68 -0.36 7.58 3.01
N ASN A 69 -1.32 8.47 3.28
CA ASN A 69 -1.36 9.21 4.54
C ASN A 69 -1.68 8.28 5.72
N MET A 70 -2.61 7.34 5.56
CA MET A 70 -2.90 6.35 6.58
C MET A 70 -1.67 5.48 6.87
N TRP A 71 -0.93 5.08 5.83
CA TRP A 71 0.28 4.29 5.98
C TRP A 71 1.35 5.05 6.77
N SER A 72 1.59 6.32 6.44
CA SER A 72 2.48 7.19 7.23
C SER A 72 2.00 7.32 8.68
N LEU A 73 0.69 7.50 8.89
CA LEU A 73 0.11 7.67 10.21
C LEU A 73 0.34 6.44 11.09
N VAL A 74 0.04 5.22 10.62
CA VAL A 74 0.20 4.01 11.45
C VAL A 74 1.66 3.74 11.83
N ARG A 75 2.63 4.19 11.04
CA ARG A 75 4.06 4.07 11.40
C ARG A 75 4.47 5.09 12.45
N ILE A 76 4.00 6.33 12.30
CA ILE A 76 4.46 7.48 13.08
C ILE A 76 3.69 7.60 14.40
N PHE A 77 2.40 7.28 14.40
CA PHE A 77 1.52 7.45 15.54
C PHE A 77 2.04 6.71 16.80
N PRO A 78 2.48 5.44 16.74
CA PRO A 78 3.08 4.77 17.89
C PRO A 78 4.39 5.41 18.36
N LEU A 79 5.16 6.04 17.46
CA LEU A 79 6.42 6.70 17.82
C LEU A 79 6.19 8.00 18.58
N ILE A 80 5.11 8.72 18.26
CA ILE A 80 4.74 9.97 18.92
C ILE A 80 4.01 9.71 20.23
N PHE A 81 2.97 8.88 20.19
CA PHE A 81 2.03 8.72 21.30
C PHE A 81 2.21 7.44 22.09
N GLY A 82 3.13 6.56 21.69
CA GLY A 82 3.30 5.26 22.34
C GLY A 82 3.57 5.36 23.82
N GLN A 83 4.43 6.29 24.26
CA GLN A 83 4.72 6.47 25.68
C GLN A 83 3.52 7.02 26.48
N ILE A 84 2.74 7.92 25.87
CA ILE A 84 1.56 8.54 26.50
C ILE A 84 0.43 7.52 26.63
N LEU A 85 0.21 6.71 25.58
CA LEU A 85 -0.90 5.78 25.48
C LEU A 85 -0.56 4.34 25.85
N GLN A 86 0.65 4.02 26.31
CA GLN A 86 1.12 2.64 26.56
C GLN A 86 0.22 1.81 27.49
N ARG A 87 -0.62 2.44 28.32
CA ARG A 87 -1.58 1.77 29.21
C ARG A 87 -3.04 1.88 28.75
N ASN A 88 -3.31 2.60 27.65
CA ASN A 88 -4.65 2.76 27.13
C ASN A 88 -5.06 1.53 26.30
N ILE A 89 -6.19 0.91 26.65
CA ILE A 89 -6.63 -0.36 26.07
C ILE A 89 -7.00 -0.20 24.59
N GLU A 90 -7.66 0.90 24.22
CA GLU A 90 -8.07 1.18 22.85
C GLU A 90 -6.87 1.42 21.93
N TYR A 91 -5.84 2.07 22.43
CA TYR A 91 -4.57 2.23 21.74
C TYR A 91 -3.86 0.88 21.54
N LEU A 92 -3.75 0.06 22.58
CA LEU A 92 -3.14 -1.27 22.48
C LEU A 92 -3.90 -2.17 21.51
N HIS A 93 -5.23 -2.08 21.50
CA HIS A 93 -6.08 -2.75 20.51
C HIS A 93 -5.76 -2.26 19.10
N PHE A 94 -5.66 -0.96 18.86
CA PHE A 94 -5.27 -0.42 17.56
C PHE A 94 -3.84 -0.83 17.14
N VAL A 95 -2.88 -0.89 18.07
CA VAL A 95 -1.53 -1.39 17.80
C VAL A 95 -1.55 -2.85 17.35
N SER A 96 -2.40 -3.70 17.94
CA SER A 96 -2.55 -5.09 17.49
C SER A 96 -3.08 -5.19 16.05
N LEU A 97 -3.93 -4.25 15.60
CA LEU A 97 -4.33 -4.15 14.19
C LEU A 97 -3.16 -3.80 13.27
N ILE A 98 -2.28 -2.89 13.72
CA ILE A 98 -1.07 -2.52 12.98
C ILE A 98 -0.15 -3.73 12.85
N GLU A 99 -0.04 -4.57 13.89
CA GLU A 99 0.75 -5.81 13.85
C GLU A 99 0.18 -6.81 12.84
N ILE A 100 -1.14 -7.03 12.85
CA ILE A 100 -1.83 -7.85 11.84
C ILE A 100 -1.53 -7.31 10.43
N PHE A 101 -1.66 -6.00 10.23
CA PHE A 101 -1.40 -5.37 8.95
C PHE A 101 0.05 -5.58 8.50
N LYS A 102 1.01 -5.39 9.41
CA LYS A 102 2.44 -5.62 9.15
C LYS A 102 2.71 -7.06 8.75
N ASN A 103 2.09 -8.03 9.42
CA ASN A 103 2.24 -9.45 9.07
C ASN A 103 1.70 -9.77 7.67
N LEU A 104 0.61 -9.12 7.25
CA LEU A 104 0.06 -9.23 5.89
C LEU A 104 0.98 -8.64 4.81
N LEU A 105 1.93 -7.78 5.18
CA LEU A 105 2.94 -7.23 4.27
C LEU A 105 4.17 -8.13 4.12
N SER A 106 4.16 -9.35 4.65
CA SER A 106 5.23 -10.33 4.41
C SER A 106 5.26 -10.78 2.94
N GLU A 107 6.45 -11.08 2.43
CA GLU A 107 6.64 -11.59 1.06
C GLU A 107 6.31 -13.08 0.95
N SER A 108 6.57 -13.82 2.03
CA SER A 108 6.30 -15.25 2.16
C SER A 108 5.58 -15.52 3.48
N PHE A 109 4.87 -16.65 3.51
CA PHE A 109 4.09 -17.10 4.66
C PHE A 109 4.37 -18.58 4.90
N THR A 110 4.64 -18.92 6.15
CA THR A 110 4.66 -20.32 6.62
C THR A 110 3.31 -20.66 7.25
N GLU A 111 2.98 -21.94 7.38
CA GLU A 111 1.71 -22.34 8.01
C GLU A 111 1.60 -21.84 9.46
N ASN A 112 2.71 -21.81 10.20
CA ASN A 112 2.75 -21.24 11.56
C ASN A 112 2.41 -19.74 11.58
N MET A 113 2.88 -18.98 10.60
CA MET A 113 2.52 -17.56 10.47
C MET A 113 1.03 -17.38 10.17
N LEU A 114 0.44 -18.29 9.37
CA LEU A 114 -0.97 -18.24 9.02
C LEU A 114 -1.87 -18.63 10.19
N MET A 115 -1.53 -19.67 10.95
CA MET A 115 -2.23 -20.02 12.19
C MET A 115 -2.19 -18.88 13.20
N ARG A 116 -1.03 -18.22 13.34
CA ARG A 116 -0.90 -17.03 14.19
C ARG A 116 -1.77 -15.88 13.68
N LEU A 117 -1.76 -15.62 12.37
CA LEU A 117 -2.59 -14.58 11.76
C LEU A 117 -4.09 -14.85 11.98
N GLU A 118 -4.56 -16.10 11.88
CA GLU A 118 -5.94 -16.48 12.20
C GLU A 118 -6.30 -16.15 13.64
N ASN A 119 -5.45 -16.56 14.58
CA ASN A 119 -5.65 -16.28 16.00
C ASN A 119 -5.65 -14.78 16.28
N ASP A 120 -4.67 -14.04 15.75
CA ASP A 120 -4.54 -12.60 15.96
C ASP A 120 -5.78 -11.86 15.43
N ILE A 121 -6.29 -12.23 14.24
CA ILE A 121 -7.51 -11.66 13.67
C ILE A 121 -8.74 -12.00 14.52
N SER A 122 -8.87 -13.24 14.98
CA SER A 122 -9.99 -13.68 15.82
C SER A 122 -10.01 -12.92 17.15
N VAL A 123 -8.86 -12.84 17.83
CA VAL A 123 -8.70 -12.09 19.09
C VAL A 123 -8.99 -10.61 18.86
N TYR A 124 -8.47 -10.03 17.78
CA TYR A 124 -8.70 -8.63 17.43
C TYR A 124 -10.20 -8.31 17.26
N LEU A 125 -10.93 -9.10 16.47
CA LEU A 125 -12.35 -8.87 16.19
C LEU A 125 -13.23 -9.11 17.42
N THR A 126 -12.91 -10.10 18.26
CA THR A 126 -13.57 -10.32 19.55
C THR A 126 -13.39 -9.11 20.47
N ASN A 127 -12.15 -8.63 20.62
CA ASN A 127 -11.85 -7.46 21.43
C ASN A 127 -12.50 -6.19 20.86
N PHE A 128 -12.60 -6.06 19.53
CA PHE A 128 -13.29 -4.94 18.91
C PHE A 128 -14.76 -4.87 19.36
N LYS A 129 -15.46 -6.01 19.41
CA LYS A 129 -16.84 -6.06 19.90
C LYS A 129 -16.96 -5.79 21.40
N LEU A 130 -15.97 -6.21 22.18
CA LEU A 130 -15.95 -5.97 23.61
C LEU A 130 -15.72 -4.48 23.95
N PHE A 131 -14.75 -3.84 23.30
CA PHE A 131 -14.35 -2.45 23.58
C PHE A 131 -15.27 -1.43 22.92
N TYR A 132 -15.91 -1.80 21.81
CA TYR A 132 -16.73 -0.89 21.00
C TYR A 132 -18.14 -1.46 20.77
N ILE A 133 -18.90 -1.62 21.87
CA ILE A 133 -20.24 -2.21 21.88
C ILE A 133 -21.18 -1.56 20.86
N ASP A 134 -21.13 -0.23 20.74
CA ASP A 134 -21.99 0.55 19.84
C ASP A 134 -21.50 0.58 18.38
N GLN A 135 -20.39 -0.10 18.06
CA GLN A 135 -19.80 -0.09 16.72
C GLN A 135 -20.08 -1.41 15.97
N ALA A 136 -20.56 -1.28 14.74
CA ALA A 136 -20.75 -2.40 13.84
C ALA A 136 -19.40 -2.90 13.29
N ILE A 137 -19.27 -4.21 13.10
CA ILE A 137 -18.17 -4.75 12.29
C ILE A 137 -18.49 -4.41 10.84
N ILE A 138 -17.60 -3.69 10.16
CA ILE A 138 -17.77 -3.36 8.75
C ILE A 138 -17.39 -4.55 7.86
N ALA A 139 -17.93 -4.60 6.64
CA ALA A 139 -17.60 -5.66 5.68
C ALA A 139 -16.08 -5.86 5.48
N LYS A 140 -15.31 -4.77 5.45
CA LYS A 140 -13.85 -4.82 5.31
C LYS A 140 -13.14 -5.47 6.50
N GLN A 141 -13.65 -5.31 7.72
CA GLN A 141 -13.15 -6.03 8.90
C GLN A 141 -13.50 -7.51 8.83
N HIS A 142 -14.72 -7.85 8.39
CA HIS A 142 -15.09 -9.25 8.18
C HIS A 142 -14.19 -9.95 7.15
N PHE A 143 -13.81 -9.25 6.08
CA PHE A 143 -12.87 -9.79 5.09
C PHE A 143 -11.51 -10.19 5.66
N MET A 144 -11.14 -9.67 6.84
CA MET A 144 -9.88 -10.05 7.48
C MET A 144 -9.82 -11.56 7.74
N VAL A 145 -10.93 -12.17 8.16
CA VAL A 145 -11.03 -13.61 8.47
C VAL A 145 -10.71 -14.49 7.26
N HIS A 146 -10.86 -13.95 6.04
CA HIS A 146 -10.59 -14.68 4.81
C HIS A 146 -9.13 -14.57 4.34
N TYR A 147 -8.31 -13.66 4.89
CA TYR A 147 -6.92 -13.50 4.46
C TYR A 147 -6.10 -14.79 4.61
N PRO A 148 -6.12 -15.50 5.75
CA PRO A 148 -5.32 -16.72 5.91
C PRO A 148 -5.60 -17.75 4.82
N ASN A 149 -6.89 -18.03 4.56
CA ASN A 149 -7.31 -18.95 3.50
C ASN A 149 -6.99 -18.45 2.09
N ALA A 150 -7.11 -17.14 1.84
CA ALA A 150 -6.69 -16.55 0.57
C ALA A 150 -5.18 -16.69 0.35
N ILE A 151 -4.38 -16.51 1.42
CA ILE A 151 -2.92 -16.62 1.34
C ILE A 151 -2.49 -18.07 1.09
N ARG A 152 -3.12 -19.06 1.73
CA ARG A 152 -2.86 -20.48 1.44
C ARG A 152 -3.09 -20.82 -0.04
N LYS A 153 -4.10 -20.21 -0.67
CA LYS A 153 -4.48 -20.49 -2.07
C LYS A 153 -3.67 -19.70 -3.09
N PHE A 154 -3.39 -18.42 -2.82
CA PHE A 154 -2.89 -17.46 -3.81
C PHE A 154 -1.52 -16.87 -3.45
N GLY A 155 -0.96 -17.23 -2.30
CA GLY A 155 0.30 -16.67 -1.79
C GLY A 155 0.13 -15.26 -1.19
N SER A 156 1.20 -14.48 -1.17
CA SER A 156 1.20 -13.16 -0.51
C SER A 156 0.14 -12.21 -1.09
N PRO A 157 -0.59 -11.43 -0.24
CA PRO A 157 -1.55 -10.43 -0.68
C PRO A 157 -0.97 -9.34 -1.57
N LYS A 158 0.36 -9.18 -1.57
CA LYS A 158 1.05 -8.25 -2.48
C LYS A 158 0.82 -8.59 -3.95
N HIS A 159 0.72 -9.87 -4.31
CA HIS A 159 0.65 -10.32 -5.70
C HIS A 159 -0.71 -10.08 -6.34
N TYR A 160 -1.79 -10.13 -5.57
CA TYR A 160 -3.16 -9.91 -6.05
C TYR A 160 -3.77 -8.57 -5.57
N SER A 161 -2.92 -7.66 -5.08
CA SER A 161 -3.34 -6.33 -4.66
C SER A 161 -3.63 -5.40 -5.84
N THR A 162 -4.81 -4.77 -5.85
CA THR A 162 -5.22 -3.81 -6.91
C THR A 162 -4.54 -2.44 -6.86
N MET A 163 -3.78 -2.15 -5.80
CA MET A 163 -3.18 -0.84 -5.55
C MET A 163 -2.31 -0.32 -6.71
N ARG A 164 -1.58 -1.22 -7.41
CA ARG A 164 -0.77 -0.83 -8.58
C ARG A 164 -1.64 -0.43 -9.77
N PHE A 165 -2.75 -1.12 -10.00
CA PHE A 165 -3.71 -0.80 -11.06
C PHE A 165 -4.40 0.54 -10.78
N GLU A 166 -4.83 0.78 -9.55
CA GLU A 166 -5.42 2.05 -9.12
C GLU A 166 -4.43 3.21 -9.26
N SER A 167 -3.18 3.01 -8.83
CA SER A 167 -2.11 4.00 -8.99
C SER A 167 -1.86 4.32 -10.46
N LYS A 168 -1.85 3.32 -11.34
CA LYS A 168 -1.68 3.51 -12.79
C LYS A 168 -2.82 4.34 -13.38
N HIS A 169 -4.04 4.17 -12.86
CA HIS A 169 -5.21 4.91 -13.32
C HIS A 169 -5.10 6.44 -13.07
N SER A 170 -4.33 6.87 -12.06
CA SER A 170 -4.07 8.30 -11.79
C SER A 170 -3.46 9.04 -13.00
N TYR A 171 -2.57 8.39 -13.75
CA TYR A 171 -2.01 8.94 -15.00
C TYR A 171 -3.12 9.28 -16.00
N PHE A 172 -4.02 8.33 -16.24
CA PHE A 172 -5.10 8.48 -17.22
C PHE A 172 -6.09 9.56 -16.80
N LYS A 173 -6.41 9.68 -15.50
CA LYS A 173 -7.23 10.77 -14.96
C LYS A 173 -6.62 12.15 -15.25
N LYS A 174 -5.31 12.32 -14.98
CA LYS A 174 -4.59 13.58 -15.23
C LYS A 174 -4.58 13.95 -16.71
N VAL A 175 -4.28 12.99 -17.58
CA VAL A 175 -4.29 13.20 -19.03
C VAL A 175 -5.69 13.58 -19.50
N ASN A 176 -6.73 12.85 -19.06
CA ASN A 176 -8.10 13.12 -19.47
C ASN A 176 -8.53 14.55 -19.10
N HIS A 177 -8.21 14.98 -17.88
CA HIS A 177 -8.48 16.34 -17.42
C HIS A 177 -7.78 17.41 -18.27
N ALA A 178 -6.56 17.14 -18.76
CA ALA A 178 -5.79 18.08 -19.57
C ALA A 178 -6.13 18.05 -21.07
N ASN A 179 -6.59 16.91 -21.58
CA ASN A 179 -6.75 16.70 -23.02
C ASN A 179 -7.99 17.42 -23.58
N HIS A 180 -8.98 17.75 -22.74
CA HIS A 180 -10.26 18.43 -23.07
C HIS A 180 -10.99 17.92 -24.34
N ASN A 181 -10.61 16.74 -24.84
CA ASN A 181 -11.16 16.09 -26.02
C ASN A 181 -11.95 14.86 -25.59
N TYR A 182 -13.27 14.96 -25.76
CA TYR A 182 -14.23 13.94 -25.35
C TYR A 182 -14.58 12.95 -26.45
N ILE A 183 -14.07 13.14 -27.68
CA ILE A 183 -14.27 12.21 -28.79
C ILE A 183 -13.24 11.09 -28.67
N ASN A 184 -13.70 9.84 -28.62
CA ASN A 184 -12.86 8.64 -28.57
C ASN A 184 -11.77 8.71 -27.48
N ILE A 185 -12.16 9.08 -26.24
CA ILE A 185 -11.27 9.26 -25.09
C ILE A 185 -10.31 8.08 -24.91
N THR A 186 -10.79 6.86 -25.05
CA THR A 186 -9.97 5.64 -24.93
C THR A 186 -8.81 5.60 -25.92
N LYS A 187 -9.06 5.96 -27.20
CA LYS A 187 -8.03 6.05 -28.25
C LYS A 187 -7.02 7.16 -27.95
N SER A 188 -7.50 8.32 -27.50
CA SER A 188 -6.63 9.45 -27.16
C SER A 188 -5.71 9.12 -25.98
N LEU A 189 -6.27 8.54 -24.92
CA LEU A 189 -5.55 8.10 -23.73
C LEU A 189 -4.54 6.99 -24.04
N SER A 190 -4.95 5.97 -24.82
CA SER A 190 -4.07 4.85 -25.18
C SER A 190 -2.91 5.31 -26.06
N THR A 191 -3.17 6.14 -27.07
CA THR A 191 -2.14 6.66 -27.98
C THR A 191 -1.11 7.49 -27.22
N ARG A 192 -1.56 8.40 -26.35
CA ARG A 192 -0.63 9.22 -25.54
C ARG A 192 0.16 8.37 -24.55
N HIS A 193 -0.49 7.40 -23.92
CA HIS A 193 0.18 6.47 -23.00
C HIS A 193 1.25 5.64 -23.71
N HIS A 194 0.96 5.16 -24.92
CA HIS A 194 1.91 4.41 -25.74
C HIS A 194 3.13 5.27 -26.07
N LYS A 195 2.92 6.49 -26.58
CA LYS A 195 3.99 7.46 -26.86
C LYS A 195 4.84 7.76 -25.62
N PHE A 196 4.20 7.99 -24.47
CA PHE A 196 4.89 8.23 -23.20
C PHE A 196 5.77 7.04 -22.78
N ARG A 197 5.27 5.80 -22.94
CA ARG A 197 6.06 4.59 -22.66
C ARG A 197 7.27 4.47 -23.58
N THR A 198 7.11 4.74 -24.87
CA THR A 198 8.21 4.69 -25.84
C THR A 198 9.31 5.69 -25.51
N VAL A 199 8.96 6.94 -25.18
CA VAL A 199 9.97 7.97 -24.81
C VAL A 199 10.71 7.59 -23.53
N LYS A 200 9.99 7.12 -22.51
CA LYS A 200 10.63 6.63 -21.29
C LYS A 200 11.56 5.47 -21.57
N TYR A 201 11.15 4.53 -22.43
CA TYR A 201 11.99 3.41 -22.85
C TYR A 201 13.28 3.88 -23.54
N THR A 202 13.20 4.85 -24.47
CA THR A 202 14.40 5.38 -25.13
C THR A 202 15.33 6.11 -24.15
N GLU A 203 14.80 6.86 -23.19
CA GLU A 203 15.61 7.47 -22.12
C GLU A 203 16.36 6.41 -21.29
N TYR A 204 15.70 5.29 -20.96
CA TYR A 204 16.35 4.18 -20.25
C TYR A 204 17.40 3.49 -21.12
N MET A 205 17.08 3.18 -22.38
CA MET A 205 18.01 2.49 -23.29
C MET A 205 19.23 3.35 -23.65
N CYS A 206 19.08 4.68 -23.76
CA CYS A 206 20.22 5.58 -23.93
C CYS A 206 21.12 5.69 -22.68
N ALA A 207 20.67 5.21 -21.52
CA ALA A 207 21.47 5.17 -20.29
C ALA A 207 22.28 3.86 -20.14
N PHE A 208 22.17 2.93 -21.09
CA PHE A 208 22.92 1.67 -21.11
C PHE A 208 23.57 1.46 -22.49
N GLU A 209 24.86 1.17 -22.55
CA GLU A 209 25.46 0.62 -23.78
C GLU A 209 25.06 -0.86 -23.90
N VAL A 210 24.44 -1.22 -25.02
CA VAL A 210 24.09 -2.61 -25.33
C VAL A 210 25.29 -3.25 -26.03
N GLU A 211 26.14 -3.96 -25.29
CA GLU A 211 27.17 -4.84 -25.86
C GLU A 211 26.68 -6.30 -25.87
N GLU A 212 26.34 -6.77 -27.07
CA GLU A 212 26.01 -8.15 -27.48
C GLU A 212 24.87 -8.90 -26.75
N MET A 213 24.18 -9.75 -27.51
CA MET A 213 23.05 -10.57 -27.05
C MET A 213 23.57 -11.88 -26.44
N GLU A 214 23.20 -12.22 -25.20
CA GLU A 214 23.58 -13.48 -24.55
C GLU A 214 22.41 -14.48 -24.49
N ILE A 215 22.76 -15.77 -24.55
CA ILE A 215 21.81 -16.88 -24.45
C ILE A 215 21.69 -17.28 -22.98
N LEU A 216 20.54 -17.02 -22.34
CA LEU A 216 20.28 -17.44 -20.96
C LEU A 216 19.51 -18.77 -20.89
N ASN A 217 19.92 -19.60 -19.94
CA ASN A 217 19.27 -20.87 -19.64
C ASN A 217 18.00 -20.61 -18.80
N PRO A 218 16.78 -20.96 -19.25
CA PRO A 218 15.52 -20.34 -18.76
C PRO A 218 15.13 -20.65 -17.30
N ILE A 219 15.76 -21.64 -16.67
CA ILE A 219 15.20 -22.30 -15.48
C ILE A 219 15.64 -21.61 -14.17
N ARG A 220 16.72 -20.81 -14.16
CA ARG A 220 17.26 -20.22 -12.92
C ARG A 220 16.97 -18.73 -12.67
N GLU A 221 16.58 -17.95 -13.67
CA GLU A 221 16.57 -16.47 -13.55
C GLU A 221 15.26 -15.78 -13.98
N SER A 222 14.18 -16.54 -14.17
CA SER A 222 12.87 -16.01 -14.61
C SER A 222 12.18 -15.07 -13.60
N GLN A 223 12.66 -15.01 -12.35
CA GLN A 223 12.05 -14.17 -11.30
C GLN A 223 12.68 -12.77 -11.17
N THR A 224 13.92 -12.56 -11.59
CA THR A 224 14.63 -11.28 -11.42
C THR A 224 14.57 -10.39 -12.66
N LEU A 225 14.56 -10.96 -13.87
CA LEU A 225 14.59 -10.20 -15.14
C LEU A 225 13.20 -9.78 -15.67
N ALA A 226 12.14 -10.50 -15.31
CA ALA A 226 10.78 -10.23 -15.79
C ALA A 226 10.18 -8.89 -15.30
N HIS A 227 10.81 -8.24 -14.30
CA HIS A 227 10.39 -6.92 -13.81
C HIS A 227 11.04 -5.74 -14.58
N TYR A 228 12.08 -5.99 -15.40
CA TYR A 228 12.90 -4.93 -15.99
C TYR A 228 12.93 -4.90 -17.53
N LEU A 229 12.51 -5.96 -18.21
CA LEU A 229 12.46 -6.01 -19.69
C LEU A 229 11.03 -6.26 -20.19
N PRO A 230 10.55 -5.51 -21.20
CA PRO A 230 9.29 -5.82 -21.89
C PRO A 230 9.30 -7.22 -22.50
N LEU A 231 8.14 -7.90 -22.47
CA LEU A 231 7.91 -9.21 -23.12
C LEU A 231 8.30 -9.23 -24.62
N ASP A 232 8.32 -8.06 -25.26
CA ASP A 232 8.57 -7.88 -26.69
C ASP A 232 10.06 -8.01 -27.10
N LEU A 233 10.99 -8.11 -26.14
CA LEU A 233 12.43 -8.32 -26.39
C LEU A 233 12.88 -9.77 -26.24
N TYR A 234 12.02 -10.65 -25.73
CA TYR A 234 12.35 -12.07 -25.58
C TYR A 234 12.13 -12.77 -26.92
N LYS A 235 13.21 -13.27 -27.52
CA LYS A 235 13.13 -14.26 -28.60
C LYS A 235 13.29 -15.65 -27.97
N ILE A 236 12.30 -16.50 -28.20
CA ILE A 236 12.37 -17.93 -27.85
C ILE A 236 12.87 -18.65 -29.10
N ASP A 237 14.05 -19.25 -29.00
CA ASP A 237 14.56 -20.15 -30.03
C ASP A 237 14.95 -21.47 -29.36
N ASN A 238 14.35 -22.58 -29.81
CA ASN A 238 14.62 -23.96 -29.36
C ASN A 238 14.92 -24.12 -27.85
N LYS A 239 13.98 -23.68 -27.00
CA LYS A 239 14.00 -23.77 -25.52
C LYS A 239 14.96 -22.82 -24.77
N ASN A 240 15.64 -21.89 -25.45
CA ASN A 240 16.50 -20.90 -24.79
C ASN A 240 15.86 -19.49 -24.80
N LEU A 241 16.11 -18.72 -23.73
CA LEU A 241 15.64 -17.35 -23.59
C LEU A 241 16.78 -16.41 -23.96
N ILE A 242 16.65 -15.69 -25.08
CA ILE A 242 17.67 -14.73 -25.52
C ILE A 242 17.33 -13.38 -24.91
N VAL A 243 18.25 -12.79 -24.14
CA VAL A 243 18.10 -11.46 -23.54
C VAL A 243 19.31 -10.57 -23.83
N PRO A 244 19.12 -9.25 -23.94
CA PRO A 244 20.24 -8.33 -24.07
C PRO A 244 21.07 -8.28 -22.78
N LYS A 245 22.39 -8.32 -22.91
CA LYS A 245 23.32 -8.10 -21.79
C LYS A 245 23.31 -6.60 -21.45
N VAL A 246 23.08 -6.27 -20.18
CA VAL A 246 22.99 -4.86 -19.72
C VAL A 246 24.08 -4.61 -18.70
N ASN A 247 25.08 -3.80 -19.05
CA ASN A 247 26.08 -3.30 -18.12
C ASN A 247 25.67 -1.90 -17.61
N LEU A 248 25.67 -1.72 -16.29
CA LEU A 248 25.40 -0.44 -15.63
C LEU A 248 26.55 0.55 -15.86
N ILE A 249 26.30 1.63 -16.58
CA ILE A 249 27.22 2.78 -16.64
C ILE A 249 26.94 3.63 -15.40
N ILE A 250 27.86 3.63 -14.43
CA ILE A 250 27.83 4.59 -13.32
C ILE A 250 28.53 5.85 -13.81
N THR A 251 27.77 6.91 -14.06
CA THR A 251 28.26 8.30 -14.06
C THR A 251 27.61 9.06 -12.92
#